data_AF-A0A5C7F9A7-F1
#
_entry.id   AF-A0A5C7F9A7-F1
#
_cell.length_a   1.000
_cell.length_b   1.000
_cell.length_c   1.000
_cell.angle_alpha   90.00
_cell.angle_beta   90.00
_cell.angle_gamma   90.00
#
_symmetry.space_group_name_H-M   'P 1'
#
loop_
_entity.id
_entity.type
_entity.pdbx_description
1 polymer ?
#
loop_
_entity_poly.entity_id
_entity_poly.type
_entity_poly.pdbx_seq_one_letter_code
_entity_poly.pdbx_strand_id
1 'polypeptide(L)'
;MKKLLILLMICLFPACQNTEATLTEAEESLPFHILQPSSLSEGWKVKETIYEEDLVVIVYKHEKEGTIELIQDQHIQGLNQKALKQYMEHGEWSSYNNLDTRHHTLVIDKYIGEWTILPEEERKMQYTFVRQFDLYAEPRQGISYYQVTGQDVTSEEVVSFVETLSGVTS
;
A
#
# COMPACT_ATOMS: atom_id res chain seq x y z
N MET A 1 9.45 -50.86 7.59
CA MET A 1 9.61 -49.59 8.34
C MET A 1 10.97 -48.99 7.98
N LYS A 2 11.10 -47.65 7.85
CA LYS A 2 12.33 -46.87 7.52
C LYS A 2 12.63 -46.44 6.06
N LYS A 3 11.65 -46.29 5.15
CA LYS A 3 11.89 -45.56 3.88
C LYS A 3 10.80 -44.57 3.45
N LEU A 4 9.75 -44.40 4.26
CA LEU A 4 8.62 -43.50 3.95
C LEU A 4 8.63 -42.19 4.75
N LEU A 5 9.75 -41.85 5.39
CA LEU A 5 9.83 -40.68 6.29
C LEU A 5 10.69 -39.53 5.74
N ILE A 6 11.30 -39.70 4.57
CA ILE A 6 12.24 -38.72 3.99
C ILE A 6 11.58 -37.90 2.85
N LEU A 7 10.46 -38.37 2.29
CA LEU A 7 9.79 -37.67 1.18
C LEU A 7 8.85 -36.54 1.64
N LEU A 8 8.56 -36.43 2.94
CA LEU A 8 7.65 -35.40 3.48
C LEU A 8 8.40 -34.17 4.02
N MET A 9 9.71 -34.06 3.78
CA MET A 9 10.59 -33.01 4.32
C MET A 9 11.19 -32.14 3.21
N ILE A 10 10.45 -31.90 2.11
CA ILE A 10 10.90 -31.04 1.00
C ILE A 10 9.82 -30.00 0.59
N CYS A 11 8.61 -30.03 1.16
CA CYS A 11 7.58 -29.03 0.86
C CYS A 11 7.52 -27.87 1.87
N LEU A 12 8.66 -27.47 2.45
CA LEU A 12 8.76 -26.30 3.31
C LEU A 12 9.85 -25.39 2.75
N PHE A 13 9.43 -24.21 2.28
CA PHE A 13 10.19 -23.07 1.72
C PHE A 13 10.53 -23.18 0.22
N PRO A 14 10.15 -22.19 -0.62
CA PRO A 14 10.32 -20.76 -0.35
C PRO A 14 9.15 -19.86 -0.82
N ALA A 15 8.30 -19.38 0.10
CA ALA A 15 7.39 -18.28 -0.24
C ALA A 15 8.10 -16.91 -0.21
N CYS A 16 9.15 -16.75 0.60
CA CYS A 16 9.87 -15.47 0.73
C CYS A 16 10.86 -15.16 -0.40
N GLN A 17 11.46 -16.15 -1.08
CA GLN A 17 12.45 -15.85 -2.14
C GLN A 17 11.82 -15.29 -3.41
N ASN A 18 10.53 -15.59 -3.66
CA ASN A 18 9.83 -15.08 -4.84
C ASN A 18 9.50 -13.59 -4.70
N THR A 19 9.09 -13.16 -3.51
CA THR A 19 8.71 -11.76 -3.22
C THR A 19 9.83 -10.78 -3.55
N GLU A 20 11.04 -11.02 -3.04
CA GLU A 20 12.18 -10.11 -3.25
C GLU A 20 12.59 -10.03 -4.73
N ALA A 21 12.66 -11.17 -5.41
CA ALA A 21 12.98 -11.21 -6.84
C ALA A 21 11.94 -10.47 -7.70
N THR A 22 10.64 -10.63 -7.40
CA THR A 22 9.56 -9.94 -8.10
C THR A 22 9.61 -8.43 -7.89
N LEU A 23 9.99 -7.96 -6.70
CA LEU A 23 10.12 -6.52 -6.41
C LEU A 23 11.30 -5.91 -7.14
N THR A 24 12.45 -6.59 -7.18
CA THR A 24 13.62 -6.13 -7.94
C THR A 24 13.30 -6.04 -9.42
N GLU A 25 12.62 -7.04 -10.00
CA GLU A 25 12.21 -7.01 -11.40
C GLU A 25 11.26 -5.84 -11.71
N ALA A 26 10.29 -5.60 -10.82
CA ALA A 26 9.37 -4.49 -10.94
C ALA A 26 10.10 -3.13 -10.84
N GLU A 27 11.07 -2.99 -9.92
CA GLU A 27 11.82 -1.73 -9.72
C GLU A 27 12.67 -1.36 -10.94
N GLU A 28 13.24 -2.35 -11.63
CA GLU A 28 14.02 -2.14 -12.86
C GLU A 28 13.13 -1.81 -14.07
N SER A 29 11.88 -2.28 -14.06
CA SER A 29 10.99 -2.23 -15.23
C SER A 29 10.03 -1.04 -15.21
N LEU A 30 9.66 -0.55 -14.03
CA LEU A 30 8.59 0.43 -13.89
C LEU A 30 9.09 1.88 -13.97
N PRO A 31 8.30 2.78 -14.58
CA PRO A 31 8.63 4.20 -14.66
C PRO A 31 8.33 4.98 -13.36
N PHE A 32 8.16 4.29 -12.23
CA PHE A 32 7.86 4.90 -10.93
C PHE A 32 8.56 4.17 -9.78
N HIS A 33 8.68 4.86 -8.64
CA HIS A 33 9.27 4.29 -7.44
C HIS A 33 8.28 3.34 -6.77
N ILE A 34 8.68 2.08 -6.61
CA ILE A 34 7.96 1.13 -5.78
C ILE A 34 8.11 1.54 -4.32
N LEU A 35 6.98 1.64 -3.62
CA LEU A 35 6.89 1.88 -2.20
C LEU A 35 6.88 0.57 -1.43
N GLN A 36 7.56 0.56 -0.30
CA GLN A 36 7.51 -0.47 0.72
C GLN A 36 7.61 0.15 2.11
N PRO A 37 7.02 -0.48 3.14
CA PRO A 37 7.20 -0.04 4.51
C PRO A 37 8.67 -0.24 4.92
N SER A 38 9.31 0.83 5.41
CA SER A 38 10.69 0.78 5.94
C SER A 38 10.83 -0.17 7.12
N SER A 39 9.73 -0.41 7.83
CA SER A 39 9.59 -1.33 8.93
C SER A 39 8.14 -1.77 9.05
N LEU A 40 7.90 -3.06 9.30
CA LEU A 40 6.57 -3.57 9.61
C LEU A 40 6.37 -3.61 11.13
N SER A 41 5.17 -3.26 11.59
CA SER A 41 4.70 -3.54 12.95
C SER A 41 4.82 -5.03 13.28
N GLU A 42 4.92 -5.37 14.57
CA GLU A 42 5.07 -6.76 15.00
C GLU A 42 3.94 -7.65 14.43
N GLY A 43 4.31 -8.83 13.92
CA GLY A 43 3.36 -9.83 13.43
C GLY A 43 2.93 -9.65 11.96
N TRP A 44 3.14 -8.49 11.35
CA TRP A 44 2.88 -8.28 9.93
C TRP A 44 3.99 -8.91 9.08
N LYS A 45 3.58 -9.62 8.02
CA LYS A 45 4.52 -10.25 7.08
C LYS A 45 4.00 -10.11 5.66
N VAL A 46 4.93 -9.95 4.71
CA VAL A 46 4.59 -10.08 3.29
C VAL A 46 4.10 -11.49 3.03
N LYS A 47 2.89 -11.59 2.51
CA LYS A 47 2.25 -12.84 2.14
C LYS A 47 2.46 -13.16 0.67
N GLU A 48 2.34 -12.14 -0.18
CA GLU A 48 2.36 -12.26 -1.63
C GLU A 48 2.80 -10.95 -2.28
N THR A 49 3.43 -11.05 -3.45
CA THR A 49 3.70 -9.93 -4.33
C THR A 49 3.36 -10.33 -5.75
N ILE A 50 2.58 -9.49 -6.42
CA ILE A 50 2.14 -9.66 -7.78
C ILE A 50 2.71 -8.48 -8.58
N TYR A 51 3.37 -8.78 -9.68
CA TYR A 51 3.84 -7.81 -10.65
C TYR A 51 3.32 -8.22 -12.03
N GLU A 52 2.48 -7.37 -12.63
CA GLU A 52 1.93 -7.59 -13.96
C GLU A 52 1.87 -6.25 -14.71
N GLU A 53 2.58 -6.16 -15.85
CA GLU A 53 2.66 -4.96 -16.68
C GLU A 53 3.13 -3.72 -15.89
N ASP A 54 2.20 -2.83 -15.53
CA ASP A 54 2.44 -1.58 -14.79
C ASP A 54 1.88 -1.61 -13.36
N LEU A 55 1.41 -2.78 -12.90
CA LEU A 55 0.76 -2.99 -11.61
C LEU A 55 1.66 -3.76 -10.66
N VAL A 56 1.87 -3.23 -9.46
CA VAL A 56 2.46 -3.94 -8.33
C VAL A 56 1.47 -4.02 -7.20
N VAL A 57 1.20 -5.24 -6.72
CA VAL A 57 0.39 -5.49 -5.53
C VAL A 57 1.23 -6.24 -4.51
N ILE A 58 1.32 -5.70 -3.29
CA ILE A 58 1.98 -6.35 -2.16
C ILE A 58 0.93 -6.61 -1.08
N VAL A 59 0.73 -7.88 -0.74
CA VAL A 59 -0.23 -8.30 0.29
C VAL A 59 0.53 -8.58 1.58
N TYR A 60 0.17 -7.88 2.64
CA TYR A 60 0.66 -8.06 3.99
C TYR A 60 -0.44 -8.72 4.83
N LYS A 61 -0.05 -9.70 5.65
CA LYS A 61 -1.00 -10.42 6.51
C LYS A 61 -0.51 -10.45 7.95
N HIS A 62 -1.41 -10.13 8.87
CA HIS A 62 -1.24 -10.35 10.29
C HIS A 62 -2.05 -11.59 10.71
N GLU A 63 -1.52 -12.41 11.62
CA GLU A 63 -2.19 -13.65 12.05
C GLU A 63 -3.52 -13.38 12.79
N LYS A 64 -3.69 -12.19 13.37
CA LYS A 64 -4.83 -11.82 14.22
C LYS A 64 -5.59 -10.56 13.81
N GLU A 65 -4.99 -9.70 12.98
CA GLU A 65 -5.49 -8.33 12.75
C GLU A 65 -6.00 -8.11 11.32
N GLY A 66 -5.77 -9.04 10.39
CA GLY A 66 -6.33 -8.96 9.05
C GLY A 66 -5.25 -8.83 7.97
N THR A 67 -5.61 -8.10 6.91
CA THR A 67 -4.81 -8.01 5.68
C THR A 67 -4.70 -6.54 5.26
N ILE A 68 -3.50 -6.14 4.82
CA ILE A 68 -3.23 -4.86 4.18
C ILE A 68 -2.71 -5.14 2.78
N GLU A 69 -3.29 -4.51 1.77
CA GLU A 69 -2.85 -4.60 0.38
C GLU A 69 -2.32 -3.25 -0.05
N LEU A 70 -1.08 -3.20 -0.53
CA LEU A 70 -0.47 -2.03 -1.16
C LEU A 70 -0.48 -2.23 -2.67
N ILE A 71 -1.26 -1.40 -3.36
CA ILE A 71 -1.46 -1.41 -4.81
C ILE A 71 -0.77 -0.17 -5.37
N GLN A 72 0.03 -0.36 -6.43
CA GLN A 72 0.83 0.69 -7.06
C GLN A 72 0.69 0.56 -8.56
N ASP A 73 0.07 1.56 -9.17
CA ASP A 73 -0.25 1.59 -10.60
C ASP A 73 -0.40 3.05 -11.04
N GLN A 74 0.13 3.38 -12.22
CA GLN A 74 0.02 4.72 -12.81
C GLN A 74 -1.42 5.08 -13.21
N HIS A 75 -2.27 4.08 -13.38
CA HIS A 75 -3.64 4.23 -13.88
C HIS A 75 -4.69 4.26 -12.77
N ILE A 76 -4.31 4.20 -11.49
CA ILE A 76 -5.26 4.33 -10.38
C ILE A 76 -6.02 5.64 -10.54
N GLN A 77 -7.33 5.52 -10.76
CA GLN A 77 -8.25 6.65 -10.86
C GLN A 77 -8.86 6.94 -9.49
N GLY A 78 -9.44 8.13 -9.35
CA GLY A 78 -10.25 8.48 -8.17
C GLY A 78 -9.74 9.69 -7.42
N LEU A 79 -8.45 10.07 -7.56
CA LEU A 79 -7.95 11.28 -6.91
C LEU A 79 -8.24 12.54 -7.72
N ASN A 80 -8.98 13.46 -7.11
CA ASN A 80 -9.17 14.79 -7.67
C ASN A 80 -7.97 15.68 -7.33
N GLN A 81 -6.93 15.67 -8.18
CA GLN A 81 -5.70 16.46 -7.97
C GLN A 81 -5.98 17.94 -7.67
N LYS A 82 -6.99 18.54 -8.31
CA LYS A 82 -7.36 19.94 -8.07
C LYS A 82 -7.89 20.13 -6.66
N ALA A 83 -8.74 19.24 -6.17
CA ALA A 83 -9.24 19.28 -4.80
C ALA A 83 -8.10 19.07 -3.79
N LEU A 84 -7.18 18.13 -4.04
CA LEU A 84 -6.01 17.90 -3.17
C LEU A 84 -5.10 19.14 -3.12
N LYS A 85 -4.82 19.80 -4.26
CA LYS A 85 -4.06 21.06 -4.29
C LYS A 85 -4.76 22.16 -3.53
N GLN A 86 -6.06 22.33 -3.72
CA GLN A 86 -6.86 23.33 -3.00
C GLN A 86 -6.83 23.08 -1.49
N TYR A 87 -6.93 21.82 -1.07
CA TYR A 87 -6.83 21.41 0.33
C TYR A 87 -5.46 21.80 0.92
N MET A 88 -4.37 21.52 0.21
CA MET A 88 -3.01 21.90 0.63
C MET A 88 -2.79 23.41 0.71
N GLU A 89 -3.47 24.19 -0.13
CA GLU A 89 -3.33 25.65 -0.21
C GLU A 89 -4.17 26.42 0.82
N HIS A 90 -5.41 25.97 1.07
CA HIS A 90 -6.40 26.73 1.83
C HIS A 90 -6.70 26.14 3.21
N GLY A 91 -6.31 24.88 3.46
CA GLY A 91 -6.30 24.26 4.77
C GLY A 91 -7.67 24.16 5.44
N GLU A 92 -8.44 23.14 5.11
CA GLU A 92 -9.53 22.66 5.98
C GLU A 92 -9.14 21.27 6.49
N TRP A 93 -8.31 21.23 7.53
CA TRP A 93 -7.81 19.98 8.09
C TRP A 93 -8.94 19.21 8.78
N SER A 94 -9.36 18.07 8.22
CA SER A 94 -10.07 17.08 9.02
C SER A 94 -9.04 16.39 9.92
N SER A 95 -8.97 16.80 11.18
CA SER A 95 -8.19 16.08 12.19
C SER A 95 -8.56 14.59 12.15
N TYR A 96 -7.55 13.72 12.22
CA TYR A 96 -7.62 12.25 12.24
C TYR A 96 -8.70 11.65 13.17
N ASN A 97 -9.22 12.44 14.10
CA ASN A 97 -10.11 12.04 15.18
C ASN A 97 -11.51 11.52 14.77
N ASN A 98 -11.89 11.51 13.48
CA ASN A 98 -13.20 10.98 13.06
C ASN A 98 -13.26 10.50 11.58
N LEU A 99 -12.57 9.40 11.27
CA LEU A 99 -12.56 8.79 9.93
C LEU A 99 -13.86 8.05 9.54
N ASP A 100 -14.90 8.07 10.39
CA ASP A 100 -16.18 7.36 10.21
C ASP A 100 -17.13 7.98 9.15
N THR A 101 -16.65 8.91 8.32
CA THR A 101 -17.43 9.41 7.17
C THR A 101 -16.88 8.84 5.88
N ARG A 102 -17.75 8.76 4.86
CA ARG A 102 -17.49 7.94 3.67
C ARG A 102 -16.29 8.39 2.83
N HIS A 103 -15.97 9.67 2.82
CA HIS A 103 -14.87 10.23 2.04
C HIS A 103 -14.19 11.35 2.82
N HIS A 104 -12.89 11.24 3.05
CA HIS A 104 -12.09 12.26 3.74
C HIS A 104 -10.79 12.50 2.98
N THR A 105 -10.43 13.77 2.74
CA THR A 105 -9.09 14.11 2.28
C THR A 105 -8.14 14.08 3.47
N LEU A 106 -7.10 13.26 3.40
CA LEU A 106 -6.14 13.07 4.49
C LEU A 106 -4.72 13.30 4.02
N VAL A 107 -3.92 13.87 4.92
CA VAL A 107 -2.47 13.99 4.81
C VAL A 107 -1.85 13.03 5.81
N ILE A 108 -1.04 12.09 5.32
CA ILE A 108 -0.30 11.12 6.15
C ILE A 108 1.17 11.24 5.77
N ASP A 109 1.99 11.73 6.71
CA ASP A 109 3.41 12.06 6.50
C ASP A 109 3.65 12.88 5.21
N LYS A 110 4.35 12.31 4.21
CA LYS A 110 4.67 12.93 2.91
C LYS A 110 3.62 12.69 1.82
N TYR A 111 2.51 12.05 2.16
CA TYR A 111 1.44 11.69 1.24
C TYR A 111 0.18 12.50 1.49
N ILE A 112 -0.63 12.65 0.45
CA ILE A 112 -1.97 13.22 0.50
C ILE A 112 -2.89 12.39 -0.38
N GLY A 113 -4.12 12.20 0.05
CA GLY A 113 -5.04 11.30 -0.62
C GLY A 113 -6.46 11.37 -0.10
N GLU A 114 -7.26 10.41 -0.54
CA GLU A 114 -8.67 10.25 -0.18
C GLU A 114 -8.86 8.92 0.54
N TRP A 115 -9.47 8.99 1.72
CA TRP A 115 -9.88 7.86 2.53
C TRP A 115 -11.33 7.50 2.25
N THR A 116 -11.60 6.24 1.99
CA THR A 116 -12.94 5.72 1.68
C THR A 116 -13.24 4.47 2.51
N ILE A 117 -14.42 4.43 3.13
CA ILE A 117 -14.95 3.22 3.77
C ILE A 117 -15.86 2.50 2.77
N LEU A 118 -15.54 1.26 2.43
CA LEU A 118 -16.27 0.50 1.42
C LEU A 118 -17.52 -0.15 2.04
N PRO A 119 -18.74 0.12 1.53
CA PRO A 119 -20.00 -0.28 2.18
C PRO A 119 -20.37 -1.76 2.02
N GLU A 120 -19.73 -2.49 1.10
CA GLU A 120 -20.12 -3.85 0.73
C GLU A 120 -19.34 -4.96 1.46
N GLU A 121 -18.27 -4.61 2.19
CA GLU A 121 -17.46 -5.54 2.98
C GLU A 121 -17.31 -4.96 4.39
N GLU A 122 -17.84 -5.67 5.40
CA GLU A 122 -17.67 -5.25 6.80
C GLU A 122 -16.17 -5.06 7.08
N ARG A 123 -15.77 -3.83 7.47
CA ARG A 123 -14.39 -3.44 7.82
C ARG A 123 -13.38 -3.45 6.68
N LYS A 124 -13.79 -3.04 5.48
CA LYS A 124 -12.85 -2.67 4.42
C LYS A 124 -12.71 -1.17 4.26
N MET A 125 -11.48 -0.69 4.34
CA MET A 125 -11.11 0.71 4.15
C MET A 125 -10.09 0.82 3.03
N GLN A 126 -10.10 1.95 2.35
CA GLN A 126 -9.20 2.25 1.26
C GLN A 126 -8.64 3.66 1.43
N TYR A 127 -7.33 3.81 1.27
CA TYR A 127 -6.68 5.09 1.14
C TYR A 127 -5.97 5.14 -0.19
N THR A 128 -6.44 5.98 -1.11
CA THR A 128 -5.78 6.25 -2.38
C THR A 128 -4.99 7.55 -2.24
N PHE A 129 -3.72 7.58 -2.63
CA PHE A 129 -2.84 8.72 -2.32
C PHE A 129 -1.70 8.91 -3.32
N VAL A 130 -1.05 10.05 -3.18
CA VAL A 130 0.10 10.51 -3.97
C VAL A 130 1.10 11.22 -3.07
N ARG A 131 2.37 11.29 -3.46
CA ARG A 131 3.35 12.14 -2.77
C ARG A 131 2.97 13.60 -2.93
N GLN A 132 3.01 14.37 -1.84
CA GLN A 132 2.65 15.79 -1.88
C GLN A 132 3.49 16.59 -2.90
N PHE A 133 4.76 16.25 -3.04
CA PHE A 133 5.66 16.89 -4.02
C PHE A 133 5.20 16.68 -5.47
N ASP A 134 4.71 15.49 -5.81
CA ASP A 134 4.32 15.13 -7.18
C ASP A 134 3.05 15.84 -7.65
N LEU A 135 2.24 16.38 -6.72
CA LEU A 135 1.10 17.22 -7.09
C LEU A 135 1.57 18.50 -7.81
N TYR A 136 2.72 19.06 -7.43
CA TYR A 136 3.19 20.35 -7.93
C TYR A 136 4.30 20.23 -8.97
N ALA A 137 5.14 19.21 -8.84
CA ALA A 137 6.15 18.88 -9.82
C ALA A 137 5.51 17.97 -10.87
N GLU A 138 4.90 18.51 -11.93
CA GLU A 138 4.38 17.70 -13.06
C GLU A 138 5.49 16.77 -13.58
N PRO A 139 5.54 15.48 -13.19
CA PRO A 139 6.71 14.66 -13.48
C PRO A 139 6.69 14.31 -14.97
N ARG A 140 7.86 14.23 -15.60
CA ARG A 140 7.95 13.86 -17.03
C ARG A 140 7.29 12.51 -17.35
N GLN A 141 7.19 11.63 -16.35
CA GLN A 141 6.65 10.27 -16.46
C GLN A 141 5.23 10.15 -15.88
N GLY A 142 4.57 11.27 -15.58
CA GLY A 142 3.26 11.28 -14.94
C GLY A 142 3.34 11.12 -13.43
N ILE A 143 2.19 11.30 -12.78
CA ILE A 143 2.05 11.21 -11.33
C ILE A 143 1.80 9.75 -10.96
N SER A 144 2.60 9.21 -10.03
CA SER A 144 2.39 7.88 -9.49
C SER A 144 1.32 7.90 -8.41
N TYR A 145 0.35 7.01 -8.54
CA TYR A 145 -0.71 6.83 -7.57
C TYR A 145 -0.50 5.52 -6.81
N TYR A 146 -0.92 5.54 -5.55
CA TYR A 146 -0.82 4.41 -4.66
C TYR A 146 -2.15 4.21 -3.97
N GLN A 147 -2.44 2.98 -3.62
CA GLN A 147 -3.62 2.64 -2.84
C GLN A 147 -3.25 1.64 -1.76
N VAL A 148 -3.71 1.90 -0.54
CA VAL A 148 -3.68 0.93 0.54
C VAL A 148 -5.11 0.51 0.85
N THR A 149 -5.36 -0.79 0.84
CA THR A 149 -6.64 -1.37 1.26
C THR A 149 -6.41 -2.16 2.53
N GLY A 150 -7.15 -1.81 3.59
CA GLY A 150 -7.18 -2.55 4.84
C GLY A 150 -8.45 -3.38 4.95
N GLN A 151 -8.33 -4.66 5.24
CA GLN A 151 -9.45 -5.56 5.54
C GLN A 151 -9.29 -6.16 6.93
N ASP A 152 -10.34 -6.01 7.75
CA ASP A 152 -10.39 -6.42 9.16
C ASP A 152 -9.38 -5.73 10.10
N VAL A 153 -8.68 -4.72 9.60
CA VAL A 153 -7.72 -3.88 10.34
C VAL A 153 -8.36 -2.59 10.85
N THR A 154 -7.73 -1.93 11.82
CA THR A 154 -8.16 -0.60 12.27
C THR A 154 -7.60 0.50 11.36
N SER A 155 -8.24 1.66 11.38
CA SER A 155 -7.77 2.83 10.65
C SER A 155 -6.38 3.26 11.12
N GLU A 156 -6.12 3.15 12.43
CA GLU A 156 -4.81 3.46 13.04
C GLU A 156 -3.70 2.62 12.43
N GLU A 157 -3.96 1.33 12.20
CA GLU A 157 -2.95 0.42 11.67
C GLU A 157 -2.65 0.73 10.20
N VAL A 158 -3.67 1.08 9.40
CA VAL A 158 -3.47 1.52 8.02
C VAL A 158 -2.71 2.84 7.95
N VAL A 159 -3.01 3.80 8.85
CA VAL A 159 -2.26 5.06 8.91
C VAL A 159 -0.80 4.81 9.30
N SER A 160 -0.56 4.04 10.36
CA SER A 160 0.79 3.63 10.79
C SER A 160 1.56 2.95 9.65
N PHE A 161 0.90 2.04 8.93
CA PHE A 161 1.49 1.39 7.76
C PHE A 161 1.90 2.41 6.69
N VAL A 162 1.03 3.35 6.33
CA VAL A 162 1.31 4.38 5.32
C VAL A 162 2.44 5.33 5.75
N GLU A 163 2.52 5.69 7.04
CA GLU A 163 3.60 6.53 7.59
C GLU A 163 4.98 5.90 7.39
N THR A 164 5.06 4.57 7.40
CA THR A 164 6.33 3.85 7.18
C THR A 164 6.70 3.69 5.70
N LEU A 165 5.83 4.04 4.75
CA LEU A 165 6.09 3.83 3.33
C LEU A 165 7.24 4.71 2.83
N SER A 166 8.28 4.07 2.33
CA SER A 166 9.41 4.68 1.63
C SER A 166 9.60 4.06 0.26
N GLY A 167 10.22 4.79 -0.67
CA GLY A 167 10.68 4.15 -1.90
C GLY A 167 11.70 3.07 -1.58
N VAL A 168 11.69 1.97 -2.33
CA VAL A 168 12.80 1.02 -2.30
C VAL A 168 14.05 1.79 -2.70
N THR A 169 15.04 1.81 -1.81
CA THR A 169 16.38 2.29 -2.14
C THR A 169 17.22 1.05 -2.39
N SER A 170 17.47 0.76 -3.67
CA SER A 170 18.56 -0.11 -4.14
C SER A 170 19.93 0.43 -3.70
#